data_AF-A0A4R0F135-F1
#
_entry.id   AF-A0A4R0F135-F1
#
_cell.length_a   1.000
_cell.length_b   1.000
_cell.length_c   1.000
_cell.angle_alpha   90.00
_cell.angle_beta   90.00
_cell.angle_gamma   90.00
#
_symmetry.space_group_name_H-M   'P 1'
#
loop_
_entity.id
_entity.type
_entity.pdbx_description
1 polymer ?
#
loop_
_entity_poly.entity_id
_entity_poly.type
_entity_poly.pdbx_seq_one_letter_code
_entity_poly.pdbx_strand_id
1 'polypeptide(L)'
;MFKMIDVLDQNLVQNFTHSLNSPTELDELFCQSLLNVSEVELQNVIAQFFSQHDAMAKAKALELSDEAILRLQTGENLTVGTTLTHTSKIVALCLAEEIDALSKVEISEISADYFV
;
A
#
# COMPACT_ATOMS: atom_id res chain seq x y z
N MET A 1 16.34 -10.52 7.68
CA MET A 1 15.32 -9.97 6.79
C MET A 1 14.21 -9.47 7.69
N PHE A 2 14.13 -8.16 7.92
CA PHE A 2 13.05 -7.58 8.71
C PHE A 2 11.79 -7.62 7.86
N LYS A 3 10.69 -8.15 8.41
CA LYS A 3 9.38 -8.07 7.75
C LYS A 3 8.86 -6.65 7.97
N MET A 4 8.26 -6.01 6.97
CA MET A 4 7.67 -4.67 7.12
C MET A 4 6.54 -4.69 8.16
N ILE A 5 5.91 -5.84 8.40
CA ILE A 5 5.00 -6.06 9.55
C ILE A 5 5.66 -5.91 10.93
N ASP A 6 6.98 -6.06 11.04
CA ASP A 6 7.74 -5.83 12.28
C ASP A 6 8.13 -4.35 12.43
N VAL A 7 8.01 -3.55 11.35
CA VAL A 7 8.34 -2.12 11.26
C VAL A 7 7.09 -1.24 11.25
N LEU A 8 5.93 -1.79 10.88
CA LEU A 8 4.65 -1.09 10.80
C LEU A 8 3.76 -1.45 11.99
N ASP A 9 3.11 -0.43 12.57
CA ASP A 9 2.20 -0.62 13.71
C ASP A 9 1.11 -1.66 13.38
N GLN A 10 0.80 -2.54 14.34
CA GLN A 10 -0.25 -3.55 14.19
C GLN A 10 -1.60 -2.95 13.81
N ASN A 11 -1.88 -1.71 14.22
CA ASN A 11 -3.08 -0.98 13.83
C ASN A 11 -3.16 -0.72 12.32
N LEU A 12 -2.03 -0.42 11.67
CA LEU A 12 -1.99 -0.19 10.23
C LEU A 12 -2.33 -1.48 9.47
N VAL A 13 -1.79 -2.61 9.93
CA VAL A 13 -2.02 -3.93 9.31
C VAL A 13 -3.47 -4.37 9.47
N GLN A 14 -4.07 -4.11 10.64
CA GLN A 14 -5.48 -4.39 10.90
C GLN A 14 -6.40 -3.52 10.04
N ASN A 15 -6.13 -2.21 9.95
CA ASN A 15 -6.92 -1.30 9.14
C ASN A 15 -6.78 -1.60 7.64
N PHE A 16 -5.59 -2.03 7.19
CA PHE A 16 -5.39 -2.53 5.84
C PHE A 16 -6.22 -3.79 5.55
N THR A 17 -6.19 -4.77 6.47
CA THR A 17 -6.99 -6.00 6.34
C THR A 17 -8.49 -5.70 6.34
N HIS A 18 -8.94 -4.70 7.12
CA HIS A 18 -10.32 -4.23 7.09
C HIS A 18 -10.67 -3.62 5.73
N SER A 19 -9.80 -2.76 5.20
CA SER A 19 -9.98 -2.11 3.91
C SER A 19 -10.01 -3.10 2.74
N LEU A 20 -9.23 -4.19 2.79
CA LEU A 20 -9.28 -5.25 1.78
C LEU A 20 -10.63 -5.99 1.71
N ASN A 21 -11.34 -6.07 2.83
CA ASN A 21 -12.65 -6.74 2.92
C ASN A 21 -13.82 -5.78 2.62
N SER A 22 -13.53 -4.51 2.28
CA SER A 22 -14.53 -3.49 1.96
C SER A 22 -14.44 -3.12 0.47
N PRO A 23 -15.54 -3.15 -0.30
CA PRO A 23 -15.53 -2.97 -1.75
C PRO A 23 -15.39 -1.52 -2.24
N THR A 24 -15.11 -0.56 -1.35
CA THR A 24 -15.10 0.88 -1.67
C THR A 24 -13.85 1.54 -1.11
N GLU A 25 -12.82 1.61 -1.96
CA GLU A 25 -11.58 2.40 -1.79
C GLU A 25 -10.70 2.07 -0.57
N LEU A 26 -9.40 2.41 -0.65
CA LEU A 26 -8.51 2.33 0.51
C LEU A 26 -9.07 3.26 1.60
N ASP A 27 -9.55 2.65 2.68
CA ASP A 27 -10.40 3.28 3.69
C ASP A 27 -9.75 4.53 4.32
N GLU A 28 -10.56 5.53 4.72
CA GLU A 28 -10.09 6.71 5.45
C GLU A 28 -9.33 6.30 6.72
N LEU A 29 -9.74 5.19 7.34
CA LEU A 29 -9.08 4.59 8.49
C LEU A 29 -7.65 4.12 8.20
N PHE A 30 -7.40 3.59 6.99
CA PHE A 30 -6.06 3.19 6.55
C PHE A 30 -5.17 4.42 6.35
N CYS A 31 -5.69 5.44 5.67
CA CYS A 31 -5.00 6.72 5.49
C CYS A 31 -4.72 7.41 6.83
N GLN A 32 -5.64 7.37 7.79
CA GLN A 32 -5.43 7.89 9.14
C GLN A 32 -4.37 7.08 9.90
N SER A 33 -4.35 5.76 9.79
CA SER A 33 -3.28 4.98 10.42
C SER A 33 -1.91 5.28 9.85
N LEU A 34 -1.79 5.60 8.56
CA LEU A 34 -0.54 6.07 7.95
C LEU A 34 -0.03 7.38 8.55
N LEU A 35 -0.92 8.28 8.97
CA LEU A 35 -0.53 9.53 9.65
C LEU A 35 0.06 9.29 11.04
N ASN A 36 -0.21 8.13 11.65
CA ASN A 36 0.31 7.74 12.96
C ASN A 36 1.64 6.96 12.86
N VAL A 37 1.99 6.46 11.68
CA VAL A 37 3.29 5.81 11.43
C VAL A 37 4.38 6.89 11.44
N SER A 38 5.55 6.59 11.99
CA SER A 38 6.64 7.56 11.96
C SER A 38 7.13 7.80 10.53
N GLU A 39 7.53 9.03 10.23
CA GLU A 39 8.03 9.37 8.89
C GLU A 39 9.27 8.54 8.52
N VAL A 40 10.08 8.15 9.51
CA VAL A 40 11.24 7.26 9.32
C VAL A 40 10.81 5.85 8.90
N GLU A 41 9.75 5.29 9.48
CA GLU A 41 9.22 3.98 9.08
C GLU A 41 8.64 4.05 7.66
N LEU A 42 7.93 5.13 7.30
CA LEU A 42 7.44 5.33 5.95
C LEU A 42 8.57 5.48 4.94
N GLN A 43 9.61 6.24 5.26
CA GLN A 43 10.80 6.35 4.41
C GLN A 43 11.46 5.00 4.18
N ASN A 44 11.58 4.18 5.21
CA ASN A 44 12.14 2.83 5.09
C ASN A 44 11.29 1.95 4.17
N VAL A 45 9.95 1.99 4.30
CA VAL A 45 9.03 1.24 3.44
C VAL A 45 9.16 1.69 1.98
N ILE A 46 9.16 2.99 1.74
CA ILE A 46 9.27 3.55 0.39
C ILE A 46 10.64 3.22 -0.23
N ALA A 47 11.72 3.35 0.53
CA ALA A 47 13.07 3.00 0.08
C ALA A 47 13.18 1.49 -0.24
N GLN A 48 12.59 0.64 0.62
CA GLN A 48 12.56 -0.81 0.40
C GLN A 48 11.75 -1.16 -0.85
N PHE A 49 10.58 -0.54 -1.05
CA PHE A 49 9.78 -0.72 -2.27
C PHE A 49 10.59 -0.37 -3.52
N PHE A 50 11.23 0.80 -3.57
CA PHE A 50 12.02 1.23 -4.73
C PHE A 50 13.34 0.49 -4.91
N SER A 51 13.78 -0.30 -3.92
CA SER A 51 14.93 -1.21 -4.08
C SER A 51 14.59 -2.49 -4.87
N GLN A 52 13.30 -2.78 -5.08
CA GLN A 52 12.85 -3.94 -5.85
C GLN A 52 13.04 -3.74 -7.35
N HIS A 53 13.34 -4.82 -8.08
CA HIS A 53 13.63 -4.79 -9.52
C HIS A 53 12.44 -4.34 -10.37
N ASP A 54 11.22 -4.56 -9.90
CA ASP A 54 9.96 -4.28 -10.58
C ASP A 54 9.21 -3.07 -9.99
N ALA A 55 9.84 -2.31 -9.08
CA ALA A 55 9.22 -1.18 -8.39
C ALA A 55 8.59 -0.15 -9.34
N MET A 56 9.26 0.14 -10.45
CA MET A 56 8.74 1.07 -11.46
C MET A 56 7.50 0.53 -12.17
N ALA A 57 7.48 -0.77 -12.50
CA ALA A 57 6.33 -1.41 -13.12
C ALA A 57 5.14 -1.44 -12.16
N LYS A 58 5.37 -1.78 -10.89
CA LYS A 58 4.38 -1.74 -9.81
C LYS A 58 3.84 -0.33 -9.58
N ALA A 59 4.71 0.68 -9.51
CA ALA A 59 4.30 2.07 -9.33
C ALA A 59 3.42 2.56 -10.50
N LYS A 60 3.73 2.18 -11.73
CA LYS A 60 2.90 2.47 -12.90
C LYS A 60 1.56 1.72 -12.86
N ALA A 61 1.54 0.48 -12.40
CA ALA A 61 0.30 -0.28 -12.19
C ALA A 61 -0.60 0.33 -11.10
N LEU A 62 -0.02 1.03 -10.12
CA LEU A 62 -0.72 1.84 -9.12
C LEU A 62 -1.18 3.22 -9.64
N GLU A 63 -1.03 3.47 -10.95
CA GLU A 63 -1.36 4.73 -11.62
C GLU A 63 -0.58 5.94 -11.09
N LEU A 64 0.67 5.72 -10.62
CA LEU A 64 1.55 6.80 -10.20
C LEU A 64 2.24 7.46 -11.41
N SER A 65 2.22 8.79 -11.44
CA SER A 65 2.98 9.57 -12.43
C SER A 65 4.48 9.55 -12.12
N ASP A 66 5.33 9.82 -13.12
CA ASP A 66 6.80 9.87 -12.91
C ASP A 66 7.19 10.96 -11.90
N GLU A 67 6.43 12.05 -11.85
CA GLU A 67 6.61 13.12 -10.87
C GLU A 67 6.23 12.67 -9.45
N ALA A 68 5.16 11.89 -9.31
CA ALA A 68 4.77 11.31 -8.03
C ALA A 68 5.82 10.29 -7.54
N ILE A 69 6.34 9.45 -8.44
CA ILE A 69 7.40 8.49 -8.14
C ILE A 69 8.65 9.21 -7.65
N LEU A 70 9.09 10.26 -8.36
CA LEU A 70 10.26 11.04 -7.97
C LEU A 70 10.08 11.67 -6.58
N ARG A 71 8.89 12.22 -6.29
CA ARG A 71 8.56 12.77 -4.97
C ARG A 71 8.56 11.71 -3.86
N LEU A 72 8.09 10.51 -4.13
CA LEU A 72 8.13 9.43 -3.14
C LEU A 72 9.58 8.98 -2.89
N GLN A 73 10.41 8.94 -3.93
CA GLN A 73 11.83 8.58 -3.81
C GLN A 73 12.66 9.59 -3.01
N THR A 74 12.24 10.85 -2.89
CA THR A 74 12.92 11.80 -1.99
C THR A 74 12.66 11.49 -0.52
N GLY A 75 11.60 10.74 -0.20
CA GLY A 75 11.23 10.39 1.17
C GLY A 75 10.68 11.56 1.99
N GLU A 76 10.41 12.71 1.36
CA GLU A 76 9.95 13.93 2.03
C GLU A 76 8.44 14.08 1.95
N ASN A 77 7.81 14.58 3.02
CA ASN A 77 6.39 14.93 3.06
C ASN A 77 5.47 13.75 2.67
N LEU A 78 5.84 12.53 3.06
CA LEU A 78 5.15 11.30 2.67
C LEU A 78 3.68 11.25 3.16
N THR A 79 3.34 12.04 4.18
CA THR A 79 2.00 12.11 4.79
C THR A 79 1.20 13.34 4.40
N VAL A 80 1.69 14.15 3.45
CA VAL A 80 1.09 15.47 3.15
C VAL A 80 0.34 15.46 1.81
N GLY A 81 -0.91 15.93 1.84
CA GLY A 81 -1.70 16.23 0.64
C GLY A 81 -1.81 15.04 -0.31
N THR A 82 -1.54 15.26 -1.60
CA THR A 82 -1.60 14.20 -2.61
C THR A 82 -0.49 13.15 -2.46
N THR A 83 0.59 13.47 -1.76
CA THR A 83 1.67 12.50 -1.47
C THR A 83 1.18 11.41 -0.52
N LEU A 84 0.29 11.73 0.44
CA LEU A 84 -0.31 10.72 1.32
C LEU A 84 -1.04 9.63 0.53
N THR A 85 -1.80 10.00 -0.50
CA THR A 85 -2.51 9.05 -1.36
C THR A 85 -1.56 8.16 -2.15
N HIS A 86 -0.40 8.68 -2.57
CA HIS A 86 0.60 7.89 -3.27
C HIS A 86 1.36 6.96 -2.32
N THR A 87 1.72 7.46 -1.14
CA THR A 87 2.34 6.68 -0.06
C THR A 87 1.42 5.55 0.37
N SER A 88 0.12 5.82 0.52
CA SER A 88 -0.86 4.81 0.94
C SER A 88 -0.97 3.67 -0.08
N LYS A 89 -0.96 3.97 -1.38
CA LYS A 89 -0.93 2.95 -2.45
C LYS A 89 0.29 2.05 -2.37
N ILE A 90 1.49 2.62 -2.16
CA ILE A 90 2.72 1.82 -2.05
C ILE A 90 2.71 0.97 -0.78
N VAL A 91 2.34 1.56 0.36
CA VAL A 91 2.29 0.85 1.64
C VAL A 91 1.26 -0.27 1.60
N ALA A 92 0.09 -0.02 1.01
CA ALA A 92 -0.95 -1.03 0.80
C ALA A 92 -0.43 -2.20 -0.06
N LEU A 93 0.28 -1.92 -1.16
CA LEU A 93 0.86 -2.97 -2.00
C LEU A 93 1.92 -3.78 -1.23
N CYS A 94 2.81 -3.11 -0.51
CA CYS A 94 3.83 -3.78 0.31
C CYS A 94 3.20 -4.68 1.37
N LEU A 95 2.18 -4.18 2.08
CA LEU A 95 1.42 -4.99 3.04
C LEU A 95 0.72 -6.17 2.36
N ALA A 96 0.15 -5.96 1.17
CA ALA A 96 -0.53 -7.01 0.42
C ALA A 96 0.41 -8.17 0.06
N GLU A 97 1.63 -7.85 -0.37
CA GLU A 97 2.67 -8.82 -0.68
C GLU A 97 3.15 -9.55 0.59
N GLU A 98 3.28 -8.86 1.72
CA GLU A 98 3.79 -9.46 2.95
C GLU A 98 2.79 -10.37 3.69
N ILE A 99 1.50 -10.01 3.69
CA ILE A 99 0.47 -10.84 4.35
C ILE A 99 -0.10 -11.92 3.42
N ASP A 100 0.50 -12.05 2.23
CA ASP A 100 0.03 -12.87 1.12
C ASP A 100 -1.46 -12.58 0.83
N ALA A 101 -1.88 -11.33 1.02
CA ALA A 101 -3.26 -10.93 0.76
C ALA A 101 -3.58 -11.05 -0.72
N LEU A 102 -2.59 -10.93 -1.62
CA LEU A 102 -2.80 -11.18 -3.05
C LEU A 102 -3.16 -12.64 -3.35
N SER A 103 -2.80 -13.61 -2.50
CA SER A 103 -3.27 -15.00 -2.60
C SER A 103 -4.62 -15.23 -1.91
N LYS A 104 -4.97 -14.40 -0.93
CA LYS A 104 -6.25 -14.42 -0.19
C LYS A 104 -7.36 -13.60 -0.84
N VAL A 105 -7.01 -12.62 -1.68
CA VAL A 105 -7.85 -12.19 -2.80
C VAL A 105 -7.71 -13.31 -3.82
N GLU A 106 -8.20 -14.50 -3.45
CA GLU A 106 -8.80 -15.37 -4.46
C GLU A 106 -9.65 -14.42 -5.28
N ILE A 107 -9.33 -14.36 -6.58
CA ILE A 107 -10.23 -13.87 -7.60
C ILE A 107 -11.56 -14.45 -7.17
N SER A 108 -12.40 -13.62 -6.54
CA SER A 108 -13.76 -13.99 -6.20
C SER A 108 -14.31 -14.22 -7.59
N GLU A 109 -14.29 -15.49 -7.99
CA GLU A 109 -14.63 -15.91 -9.33
C GLU A 109 -15.90 -15.16 -9.59
N ILE A 110 -15.85 -14.30 -10.62
CA ILE A 110 -17.04 -13.74 -11.26
C ILE A 110 -18.07 -14.84 -11.16
N SER A 111 -19.04 -14.68 -10.26
CA SER A 111 -19.98 -15.74 -9.97
C SER A 111 -20.60 -16.05 -11.32
N ALA A 112 -20.34 -17.24 -11.84
CA ALA A 112 -20.88 -17.72 -13.10
C ALA A 112 -22.41 -17.94 -13.03
N ASP A 113 -23.09 -17.26 -12.11
CA ASP A 113 -24.54 -17.23 -11.92
C ASP A 113 -25.23 -16.20 -12.83
N TYR A 114 -24.53 -15.63 -13.83
CA TYR A 114 -25.16 -14.85 -14.91
C TYR A 114 -25.39 -15.70 -16.19
N PHE A 115 -25.72 -16.97 -16.03
CA PHE A 115 -26.30 -17.79 -17.11
C PHE A 115 -27.38 -18.73 -16.54
N VAL A 116 -28.54 -18.18 -16.20
CA VAL A 116 -29.82 -18.90 -16.16
C VAL A 116 -30.87 -18.10 -16.91
#